data_AF-A0A357Z7K5-F1
#
_entry.id   AF-A0A357Z7K5-F1
#
_cell.length_a   1.000
_cell.length_b   1.000
_cell.length_c   1.000
_cell.angle_alpha   90.00
_cell.angle_beta   90.00
_cell.angle_gamma   90.00
#
_symmetry.space_group_name_H-M   'P 1'
#
loop_
_entity.id
_entity.type
_entity.pdbx_description
1 polymer ?
#
loop_
_entity_poly.entity_id
_entity_poly.type
_entity_poly.pdbx_seq_one_letter_code
_entity_poly.pdbx_strand_id
1 'polypeptide(L)'
;MKSSTYYFSHDYNAANDTKILFLRHQLGMEGYGIYWYLIEQLANAGGKLPLELIPVLAMQMHCTDVKVNGVLMNFDLFTIESGEFYSHRLQDHLELRLKLSESGKAGAKNRWKNGGAIGDAIGEGNAKERKGKEIKENINFIDEVQIFKSNLGDEYDNFVMYWTEPDKNGKQRYQSEKFFDIKRRVNTWMQNKNKYGNSKNTDATATSRKRMEDLAKWVNQ
;
A
#
# COMPACT_ATOMS: atom_id res chain seq x y z
N MET A 1 -21.58 -17.20 -4.71
CA MET A 1 -20.48 -17.64 -3.82
C MET A 1 -19.45 -16.52 -3.75
N LYS A 2 -19.00 -16.15 -2.55
CA LYS A 2 -17.96 -15.12 -2.41
C LYS A 2 -16.67 -15.72 -2.96
N SER A 3 -16.09 -15.13 -4.01
CA SER A 3 -14.79 -15.57 -4.55
C SER A 3 -13.73 -15.32 -3.48
N SER A 4 -13.33 -16.37 -2.77
CA SER A 4 -12.16 -16.34 -1.90
C SER A 4 -10.94 -16.49 -2.79
N THR A 5 -10.31 -15.38 -3.14
CA THR A 5 -8.95 -15.43 -3.71
C THR A 5 -8.01 -15.90 -2.62
N TYR A 6 -7.49 -17.13 -2.76
CA TYR A 6 -6.50 -17.69 -1.85
C TYR A 6 -5.12 -17.21 -2.31
N TYR A 7 -4.62 -16.16 -1.66
CA TYR A 7 -3.26 -15.66 -1.86
C TYR A 7 -2.32 -16.24 -0.80
N PHE A 8 -1.18 -16.75 -1.24
CA PHE A 8 -0.07 -17.15 -0.38
C PHE A 8 1.11 -16.21 -0.61
N SER A 9 1.67 -15.67 0.48
CA SER A 9 2.91 -14.90 0.40
C SER A 9 4.06 -15.86 0.11
N HIS A 10 4.71 -15.69 -1.05
CA HIS A 10 5.92 -16.42 -1.39
C HIS A 10 7.12 -15.47 -1.35
N ASP A 11 8.30 -16.01 -1.04
CA ASP A 11 9.53 -15.24 -1.10
C ASP A 11 9.86 -14.89 -2.55
N TYR A 12 10.09 -13.61 -2.85
CA TYR A 12 10.45 -13.12 -4.18
C TYR A 12 11.68 -13.85 -4.76
N ASN A 13 12.55 -14.37 -3.90
CA ASN A 13 13.79 -15.06 -4.27
C ASN A 13 13.80 -16.56 -3.91
N ALA A 14 12.63 -17.19 -3.72
CA ALA A 14 12.54 -18.59 -3.30
C ALA A 14 13.34 -19.56 -4.19
N ALA A 15 13.45 -19.27 -5.49
CA ALA A 15 14.20 -20.11 -6.45
C ALA A 15 15.72 -20.17 -6.20
N ASN A 16 16.25 -19.22 -5.43
CA ASN A 16 17.67 -19.10 -5.08
C ASN A 16 17.94 -19.48 -3.61
N ASP A 17 16.96 -20.00 -2.88
CA ASP A 17 17.16 -20.59 -1.56
C ASP A 17 18.08 -21.81 -1.67
N THR A 18 19.02 -21.98 -0.74
CA THR A 18 20.02 -23.07 -0.78
C THR A 18 19.39 -24.47 -0.88
N LYS A 19 18.31 -24.74 -0.15
CA LYS A 19 17.61 -26.04 -0.18
C LYS A 19 16.96 -26.27 -1.54
N ILE A 20 16.37 -25.22 -2.09
CA ILE A 20 15.76 -25.22 -3.43
C ILE A 20 16.82 -25.38 -4.52
N LEU A 21 18.00 -24.78 -4.38
CA LEU A 21 19.12 -24.95 -5.30
C LEU A 21 19.61 -26.41 -5.33
N PHE A 22 19.74 -27.06 -4.16
CA PHE A 22 20.08 -28.49 -4.10
C PHE A 22 19.01 -29.37 -4.74
N LEU A 23 17.73 -29.07 -4.48
CA LEU A 23 16.61 -29.77 -5.10
C LEU A 23 16.63 -29.62 -6.62
N ARG A 24 16.87 -28.41 -7.14
CA ARG A 24 16.99 -28.15 -8.58
C ARG A 24 18.22 -28.81 -9.21
N HIS A 25 19.31 -28.93 -8.46
CA HIS A 25 20.51 -29.63 -8.93
C HIS A 25 20.24 -31.13 -9.13
N GLN A 26 19.51 -31.77 -8.22
CA GLN A 26 19.26 -33.22 -8.26
C GLN A 26 18.05 -33.62 -9.12
N LEU A 27 16.94 -32.86 -9.03
CA LEU A 27 15.66 -33.20 -9.65
C LEU A 27 15.24 -32.20 -10.74
N GLY A 28 16.11 -31.24 -11.07
CA GLY A 28 15.82 -30.23 -12.08
C GLY A 28 14.64 -29.32 -11.71
N MET A 29 14.05 -28.71 -12.73
CA MET A 29 12.84 -27.89 -12.57
C MET A 29 11.60 -28.73 -12.23
N GLU A 30 11.61 -30.02 -12.54
CA GLU A 30 10.55 -30.95 -12.16
C GLU A 30 10.44 -31.05 -10.63
N GLY A 31 11.56 -31.22 -9.92
CA GLY A 31 11.56 -31.20 -8.45
C GLY A 31 11.03 -29.88 -7.88
N TYR A 32 11.32 -28.76 -8.54
CA TYR A 32 10.83 -27.45 -8.12
C TYR A 32 9.31 -27.32 -8.29
N GLY A 33 8.78 -27.84 -9.39
CA GLY A 33 7.34 -27.95 -9.61
C GLY A 33 6.67 -28.84 -8.57
N ILE A 34 7.27 -30.01 -8.26
CA ILE A 34 6.77 -30.91 -7.22
C ILE A 34 6.72 -30.20 -5.86
N TYR A 35 7.78 -29.50 -5.48
CA TYR A 35 7.81 -28.74 -4.23
C TYR A 35 6.65 -27.74 -4.12
N TRP A 36 6.45 -26.90 -5.14
CA TRP A 36 5.39 -25.90 -5.13
C TRP A 36 4.00 -26.52 -5.13
N TYR A 37 3.80 -27.56 -5.92
CA TYR A 37 2.54 -28.29 -5.94
C TYR A 37 2.21 -28.87 -4.57
N LEU A 38 3.17 -29.49 -3.87
CA LEU A 38 2.97 -30.01 -2.52
C LEU A 38 2.60 -28.90 -1.53
N ILE A 39 3.24 -27.72 -1.61
CA ILE A 39 2.89 -26.55 -0.78
C ILE A 39 1.46 -26.09 -1.04
N GLU A 40 1.02 -26.04 -2.29
CA GLU A 40 -0.36 -25.68 -2.65
C GLU A 40 -1.37 -26.67 -2.07
N GLN A 41 -1.10 -27.97 -2.17
CA GLN A 41 -1.99 -29.00 -1.64
C GLN A 41 -2.04 -29.00 -0.11
N LEU A 42 -0.91 -28.74 0.56
CA LEU A 42 -0.90 -28.52 2.00
C LEU A 42 -1.72 -27.28 2.37
N ALA A 43 -1.58 -26.17 1.63
CA ALA A 43 -2.33 -24.95 1.89
C ALA A 43 -3.84 -25.16 1.74
N ASN A 44 -4.26 -25.94 0.74
CA ASN A 44 -5.65 -26.33 0.52
C ASN A 44 -6.19 -27.24 1.63
N ALA A 45 -5.34 -28.14 2.16
CA ALA A 45 -5.70 -29.09 3.21
C ALA A 45 -5.61 -28.51 4.64
N GLY A 46 -5.13 -27.28 4.81
CA GLY A 46 -4.99 -26.66 6.13
C GLY A 46 -3.64 -26.88 6.82
N GLY A 47 -2.61 -27.28 6.07
CA GLY A 47 -1.21 -27.27 6.49
C GLY A 47 -0.56 -28.65 6.63
N LYS A 48 -1.34 -29.74 6.63
CA LYS A 48 -0.85 -31.12 6.77
C LYS A 48 -1.51 -32.05 5.78
N LEU A 49 -0.78 -33.08 5.36
CA LEU A 49 -1.30 -34.15 4.49
C LEU A 49 -0.76 -35.51 4.94
N PRO A 50 -1.56 -36.59 4.89
CA PRO A 50 -1.08 -37.94 5.15
C PRO A 50 -0.12 -38.44 4.06
N LEU A 51 0.87 -39.23 4.44
CA LEU A 51 1.83 -39.86 3.51
C LEU A 51 1.14 -40.82 2.53
N GLU A 52 0.01 -41.40 2.91
CA GLU A 52 -0.80 -42.28 2.06
C GLU A 52 -1.30 -41.60 0.78
N LEU A 53 -1.33 -40.26 0.73
CA LEU A 53 -1.72 -39.51 -0.47
C LEU A 53 -0.58 -39.35 -1.48
N ILE A 54 0.66 -39.71 -1.15
CA ILE A 54 1.81 -39.56 -2.07
C ILE A 54 1.55 -40.17 -3.46
N PRO A 55 1.03 -41.42 -3.59
CA PRO A 55 0.78 -42.01 -4.91
C PRO A 55 -0.28 -41.24 -5.70
N VAL A 56 -1.28 -40.66 -5.02
CA VAL A 56 -2.33 -39.84 -5.65
C VAL A 56 -1.75 -38.53 -6.15
N LEU A 57 -0.92 -37.86 -5.33
CA LEU A 57 -0.26 -36.61 -5.68
C LEU A 57 0.73 -36.80 -6.84
N ALA A 58 1.50 -37.89 -6.81
CA ALA A 58 2.42 -38.25 -7.89
C ALA A 58 1.68 -38.46 -9.21
N MET A 59 0.55 -39.18 -9.17
CA MET A 59 -0.31 -39.40 -10.34
C MET A 59 -0.87 -38.08 -10.90
N GLN A 60 -1.32 -37.16 -10.05
CA GLN A 60 -1.82 -35.85 -10.47
C GLN A 60 -0.76 -34.98 -11.14
N MET A 61 0.49 -35.05 -10.68
CA MET A 61 1.63 -34.35 -11.29
C MET A 61 2.23 -35.08 -12.49
N HIS A 62 1.74 -36.28 -12.82
CA HIS A 62 2.34 -37.19 -13.80
C HIS A 62 3.83 -37.47 -13.53
N CYS A 63 4.19 -37.66 -12.27
CA CYS A 63 5.53 -38.02 -11.83
C CYS A 63 5.52 -39.34 -11.04
N THR A 64 6.71 -39.81 -10.67
CA THR A 64 6.87 -41.06 -9.90
C THR A 64 6.90 -40.77 -8.40
N ASP A 65 6.35 -41.66 -7.59
CA ASP A 65 6.39 -41.61 -6.12
C ASP A 65 7.81 -41.44 -5.57
N VAL A 66 8.81 -42.01 -6.25
CA VAL A 66 10.23 -41.87 -5.88
C VAL A 66 10.69 -40.41 -5.89
N LYS A 67 10.26 -39.63 -6.88
CA LYS A 67 10.60 -38.20 -6.97
C LYS A 67 9.89 -37.39 -5.89
N VAL A 68 8.62 -37.69 -5.61
CA VAL A 68 7.86 -37.03 -4.54
C VAL A 68 8.48 -37.31 -3.18
N ASN A 69 8.80 -38.58 -2.89
CA ASN A 69 9.53 -38.96 -1.68
C ASN A 69 10.91 -38.29 -1.59
N GLY A 70 11.63 -38.20 -2.71
CA GLY A 70 12.91 -37.48 -2.77
C GLY A 70 12.77 -36.01 -2.37
N VAL A 71 11.73 -35.32 -2.85
CA VAL A 71 11.45 -33.92 -2.46
C VAL A 71 11.10 -33.81 -0.96
N LEU A 72 10.30 -34.74 -0.43
CA LEU A 72 9.88 -34.73 0.97
C LEU A 72 11.04 -34.95 1.95
N MET A 73 11.94 -35.88 1.62
CA MET A 73 12.91 -36.40 2.59
C MET A 73 14.33 -35.83 2.44
N ASN A 74 14.74 -35.40 1.25
CA ASN A 74 16.18 -35.17 0.98
C ASN A 74 16.64 -33.71 1.10
N PHE A 75 15.73 -32.74 1.22
CA PHE A 75 16.07 -31.31 1.12
C PHE A 75 15.67 -30.48 2.34
N ASP A 76 15.18 -31.12 3.40
CA ASP A 76 14.74 -30.45 4.64
C ASP A 76 13.72 -29.31 4.36
N LEU A 77 12.84 -29.55 3.39
CA LEU A 77 11.76 -28.63 2.99
C LEU A 77 10.44 -28.96 3.70
N PHE A 78 10.31 -30.21 4.17
CA PHE A 78 9.14 -30.77 4.82
C PHE A 78 9.55 -31.57 6.05
N THR A 79 8.65 -31.63 7.01
CA THR A 79 8.76 -32.43 8.23
C THR A 79 7.72 -33.54 8.16
N ILE A 80 8.11 -34.75 8.56
CA ILE A 80 7.21 -35.92 8.62
C ILE A 80 7.03 -36.30 10.09
N GLU A 81 5.79 -36.27 10.56
CA GLU A 81 5.42 -36.63 11.93
C GLU A 81 4.11 -37.43 11.90
N SER A 82 4.06 -38.51 12.67
CA SER A 82 2.82 -39.28 12.89
C SER A 82 2.10 -39.75 11.61
N GLY A 83 2.84 -40.06 10.55
CA GLY A 83 2.28 -40.50 9.26
C GLY A 83 1.76 -39.37 8.37
N GLU A 84 1.96 -38.11 8.76
CA GLU A 84 1.63 -36.91 8.00
C GLU A 84 2.91 -36.13 7.67
N PHE A 85 2.86 -35.32 6.62
CA PHE A 85 3.91 -34.37 6.27
C PHE A 85 3.37 -32.93 6.23
N TYR A 86 4.24 -31.98 6.55
CA TYR A 86 3.93 -30.56 6.52
C TYR A 86 5.18 -29.71 6.25
N SER A 87 5.00 -28.42 5.99
CA SER A 87 6.10 -27.45 5.87
C SER A 87 6.00 -26.42 6.99
N HIS A 88 7.08 -26.24 7.75
CA HIS A 88 7.11 -25.28 8.86
C HIS A 88 6.83 -23.85 8.38
N ARG A 89 7.45 -23.44 7.27
CA ARG A 89 7.21 -22.12 6.65
C ARG A 89 5.74 -21.91 6.34
N LEU A 90 5.07 -22.90 5.74
CA LEU A 90 3.64 -22.80 5.43
C LEU A 90 2.79 -22.70 6.70
N GLN A 91 3.12 -23.47 7.73
CA GLN A 91 2.43 -23.45 9.02
C GLN A 91 2.48 -22.05 9.65
N ASP A 92 3.65 -21.41 9.68
CA ASP A 92 3.83 -20.04 10.16
C ASP A 92 2.93 -19.05 9.42
N HIS A 93 2.82 -19.19 8.09
CA HIS A 93 1.95 -18.35 7.27
C HIS A 93 0.46 -18.58 7.56
N LEU A 94 0.03 -19.83 7.77
CA LEU A 94 -1.35 -20.15 8.11
C LEU A 94 -1.72 -19.59 9.49
N GLU A 95 -0.85 -19.73 10.47
CA GLU A 95 -1.02 -19.19 11.83
C GLU A 95 -1.07 -17.66 11.81
N LEU A 96 -0.17 -17.01 11.07
CA LEU A 96 -0.19 -15.56 10.88
C LEU A 96 -1.53 -15.12 10.27
N ARG A 97 -2.00 -15.78 9.21
CA ARG A 97 -3.29 -15.46 8.59
C ARG A 97 -4.46 -15.61 9.56
N LEU A 98 -4.46 -16.67 10.38
CA LEU A 98 -5.48 -16.87 11.40
C LEU A 98 -5.47 -15.71 12.41
N LYS A 99 -4.29 -15.36 12.92
CA LYS A 99 -4.10 -14.25 13.87
C LYS A 99 -4.57 -12.90 13.32
N LEU A 100 -4.25 -12.58 12.07
CA LEU A 100 -4.74 -11.35 11.43
C LEU A 100 -6.27 -11.38 11.26
N SER A 101 -6.83 -12.52 10.86
CA SER A 101 -8.27 -12.71 10.71
C SER A 101 -9.01 -12.52 12.05
N GLU A 102 -8.52 -13.14 13.11
CA GLU A 102 -9.06 -13.00 14.46
C GLU A 102 -8.97 -11.58 14.99
N SER A 103 -7.81 -10.93 14.80
CA SER A 103 -7.60 -9.52 15.16
C SER A 103 -8.56 -8.60 14.40
N GLY A 104 -8.80 -8.88 13.11
CA GLY A 104 -9.77 -8.17 12.28
C GLY A 104 -11.21 -8.35 12.77
N LYS A 105 -11.60 -9.58 13.12
CA LYS A 105 -12.91 -9.91 13.71
C LYS A 105 -13.09 -9.22 15.06
N ALA A 106 -12.08 -9.26 15.93
CA ALA A 106 -12.09 -8.60 17.23
C ALA A 106 -12.22 -7.08 17.09
N GLY A 107 -11.46 -6.46 16.18
CA GLY A 107 -11.56 -5.04 15.87
C GLY A 107 -12.94 -4.66 15.31
N ALA A 108 -13.51 -5.46 14.41
CA ALA A 108 -14.87 -5.26 13.91
C ALA A 108 -15.92 -5.38 15.02
N LYS A 109 -15.82 -6.40 15.88
CA LYS A 109 -16.69 -6.60 17.04
C LYS A 109 -16.61 -5.42 18.00
N ASN A 110 -15.42 -4.88 18.27
CA ASN A 110 -15.24 -3.70 19.13
C ASN A 110 -15.87 -2.45 18.51
N ARG A 111 -15.75 -2.26 17.18
CA ARG A 111 -16.43 -1.17 16.46
C ARG A 111 -17.95 -1.28 16.52
N TRP A 112 -18.49 -2.49 16.37
CA TRP A 112 -19.95 -2.72 16.45
C TRP A 112 -20.49 -2.63 17.87
N LYS A 113 -19.71 -3.03 18.89
CA LYS A 113 -20.11 -2.88 20.29
C LYS A 113 -20.12 -1.41 20.76
N ASN A 114 -19.16 -0.60 20.32
CA ASN A 114 -19.11 0.83 20.65
C ASN A 114 -19.90 1.71 19.67
N GLY A 115 -20.43 1.15 18.59
CA GLY A 115 -21.43 1.80 17.76
C GLY A 115 -22.79 1.64 18.43
N GLY A 116 -23.18 2.60 19.27
CA GLY A 116 -24.56 2.67 19.76
C GLY A 116 -25.55 2.52 18.61
N ALA A 117 -26.69 1.88 18.87
CA ALA A 117 -27.73 1.60 17.89
C ALA A 117 -28.17 2.88 17.15
N ILE A 118 -27.54 3.18 16.02
CA ILE A 118 -28.14 3.99 14.96
C ILE A 118 -28.77 2.97 14.02
N GLY A 119 -29.82 2.34 14.54
CA GLY A 119 -30.65 1.35 13.88
C GLY A 119 -31.94 1.97 13.37
N ASP A 120 -31.90 3.21 12.88
CA ASP A 120 -32.90 3.69 11.95
C ASP A 120 -32.34 3.51 10.54
N ALA A 121 -33.09 2.79 9.71
CA ALA A 121 -32.83 2.67 8.29
C ALA A 121 -32.60 4.08 7.71
N ILE A 122 -31.59 4.22 6.86
CA ILE A 122 -31.40 5.42 6.04
C ILE A 122 -32.55 5.46 5.02
N GLY A 123 -33.72 5.90 5.48
CA GLY A 123 -34.66 6.66 4.67
C GLY A 123 -34.04 8.04 4.47
N GLU A 124 -33.82 8.37 3.21
CA GLU A 124 -33.33 9.65 2.68
C GLU A 124 -31.92 10.08 3.09
N GLY A 125 -31.11 10.30 2.05
CA GLY A 125 -29.71 10.68 2.17
C GLY A 125 -29.52 12.00 2.90
N ASN A 126 -28.97 11.92 4.12
CA ASN A 126 -28.25 13.01 4.73
C ASN A 126 -26.83 12.53 5.03
N ALA A 127 -25.88 13.01 4.23
CA ALA A 127 -24.45 12.76 4.41
C ALA A 127 -23.99 13.38 5.74
N LYS A 128 -23.99 12.57 6.81
CA LYS A 128 -23.45 12.95 8.12
C LYS A 128 -21.94 12.70 8.13
N GLU A 129 -21.19 13.79 8.10
CA GLU A 129 -19.73 13.82 8.22
C GLU A 129 -19.22 12.99 9.42
N ARG A 130 -18.11 12.27 9.19
CA ARG A 130 -17.35 11.58 10.25
C ARG A 130 -16.83 12.61 11.25
N LYS A 131 -17.28 12.52 12.51
CA LYS A 131 -16.65 13.20 13.64
C LYS A 131 -15.21 12.69 13.82
N GLY A 132 -14.25 13.56 13.50
CA GLY A 132 -12.87 13.43 13.93
C GLY A 132 -12.78 13.55 15.46
N LYS A 133 -11.77 12.90 16.03
CA LYS A 133 -11.34 13.08 17.43
C LYS A 133 -11.25 14.57 17.78
N GLU A 134 -11.80 14.94 18.94
CA GLU A 134 -11.99 16.34 19.39
C GLU A 134 -10.66 17.08 19.63
N ILE A 135 -10.42 18.21 18.93
CA ILE A 135 -10.72 19.64 19.22
C ILE A 135 -9.64 20.33 20.07
N LYS A 136 -8.90 21.24 19.42
CA LYS A 136 -8.41 22.55 19.91
C LYS A 136 -8.27 23.41 18.66
N GLU A 137 -8.73 24.64 18.49
CA GLU A 137 -9.50 25.63 19.23
C GLU A 137 -10.15 26.46 18.10
N ASN A 138 -11.22 27.20 18.34
CA ASN A 138 -11.69 28.18 17.36
C ASN A 138 -10.71 29.38 17.38
N ILE A 139 -9.51 29.18 16.85
CA ILE A 139 -8.49 30.21 16.73
C ILE A 139 -8.78 30.92 15.42
N ASN A 140 -8.93 32.24 15.49
CA ASN A 140 -9.12 33.07 14.32
C ASN A 140 -7.89 32.89 13.41
N PHE A 141 -8.09 32.47 12.15
CA PHE A 141 -7.02 32.27 11.17
C PHE A 141 -6.02 33.43 11.16
N ILE A 142 -6.51 34.65 11.36
CA ILE A 142 -5.70 35.88 11.42
C ILE A 142 -4.70 35.84 12.58
N ASP A 143 -5.10 35.34 13.75
CA ASP A 143 -4.26 35.29 14.95
C ASP A 143 -3.12 34.27 14.77
N GLU A 144 -3.37 33.13 14.10
CA GLU A 144 -2.31 32.15 13.82
C GLU A 144 -1.34 32.66 12.76
N VAL A 145 -1.82 33.37 11.74
CA VAL A 145 -0.96 33.97 10.70
C VAL A 145 -0.14 35.13 11.27
N GLN A 146 -0.65 35.86 12.27
CA GLN A 146 0.06 36.94 12.95
C GLN A 146 1.41 36.48 13.55
N ILE A 147 1.50 35.23 14.04
CA ILE A 147 2.75 34.64 14.54
C ILE A 147 3.84 34.62 13.45
N PHE A 148 3.44 34.54 12.18
CA PHE A 148 4.34 34.53 11.03
C PHE A 148 4.50 35.91 10.37
N LYS A 149 4.02 36.99 10.98
CA LYS A 149 4.11 38.34 10.40
C LYS A 149 5.54 38.76 10.08
N SER A 150 6.49 38.48 10.97
CA SER A 150 7.91 38.75 10.73
C SER A 150 8.49 37.96 9.54
N ASN A 151 7.97 36.76 9.27
CA ASN A 151 8.42 35.91 8.16
C ASN A 151 7.82 36.34 6.82
N LEU A 152 6.56 36.81 6.84
CA LEU A 152 5.86 37.28 5.65
C LEU A 152 6.26 38.71 5.25
N GLY A 153 6.62 39.56 6.22
CA GLY A 153 7.05 40.92 5.97
C GLY A 153 6.00 41.75 5.23
N ASP A 154 6.39 42.30 4.09
CA ASP A 154 5.56 43.08 3.17
C ASP A 154 4.45 42.24 2.48
N GLU A 155 4.57 40.91 2.48
CA GLU A 155 3.56 40.02 1.89
C GLU A 155 2.47 39.58 2.85
N TYR A 156 2.51 40.04 4.11
CA TYR A 156 1.53 39.63 5.12
C TYR A 156 0.09 39.90 4.66
N ASP A 157 -0.18 41.12 4.19
CA ASP A 157 -1.52 41.52 3.78
C ASP A 157 -1.97 40.76 2.53
N ASN A 158 -1.07 40.55 1.56
CA ASN A 158 -1.36 39.77 0.35
C ASN A 158 -1.68 38.31 0.67
N PHE A 159 -0.94 37.72 1.60
CA PHE A 159 -1.16 36.35 2.05
C PHE A 159 -2.52 36.19 2.74
N VAL A 160 -2.84 37.10 3.67
CA VAL A 160 -4.14 37.09 4.38
C VAL A 160 -5.28 37.31 3.40
N MET A 161 -5.18 38.30 2.50
CA MET A 161 -6.22 38.61 1.52
C MET A 161 -6.48 37.43 0.58
N TYR A 162 -5.43 36.76 0.09
CA TYR A 162 -5.58 35.59 -0.77
C TYR A 162 -6.29 34.43 -0.05
N TRP A 163 -5.88 34.10 1.18
CA TRP A 163 -6.44 32.94 1.88
C TRP A 163 -7.83 33.18 2.47
N THR A 164 -8.19 34.44 2.73
CA THR A 164 -9.53 34.85 3.20
C THR A 164 -10.50 35.20 2.08
N GLU A 165 -10.06 35.13 0.81
CA GLU A 165 -10.91 35.36 -0.35
C GLU A 165 -12.08 34.35 -0.37
N PRO A 166 -13.33 34.82 -0.46
CA PRO A 166 -14.50 33.94 -0.51
C PRO A 166 -14.69 33.34 -1.91
N ASP A 167 -15.06 32.07 -1.96
CA ASP A 167 -15.55 31.43 -3.19
C ASP A 167 -17.02 31.82 -3.47
N LYS A 168 -17.59 31.36 -4.59
CA LYS A 168 -18.98 31.59 -5.02
C LYS A 168 -20.03 31.27 -3.95
N ASN A 169 -19.69 30.40 -3.00
CA ASN A 169 -20.55 29.99 -1.88
C ASN A 169 -20.21 30.68 -0.55
N GLY A 170 -19.37 31.72 -0.56
CA GLY A 170 -18.98 32.49 0.65
C GLY A 170 -17.93 31.83 1.54
N LYS A 171 -17.41 30.66 1.16
CA LYS A 171 -16.40 29.92 1.92
C LYS A 171 -15.00 30.47 1.63
N GLN A 172 -14.20 30.72 2.67
CA GLN A 172 -12.83 31.24 2.53
C GLN A 172 -11.88 30.15 1.98
N ARG A 173 -10.86 30.52 1.20
CA ARG A 173 -9.94 29.56 0.56
C ARG A 173 -9.27 28.61 1.56
N TYR A 174 -8.80 29.10 2.71
CA TYR A 174 -8.14 28.23 3.70
C TYR A 174 -9.09 27.15 4.27
N GLN A 175 -10.38 27.45 4.38
CA GLN A 175 -11.40 26.52 4.86
C GLN A 175 -11.75 25.44 3.82
N SER A 176 -11.43 25.67 2.55
CA SER A 176 -11.73 24.75 1.46
C SER A 176 -10.74 23.57 1.40
N GLU A 177 -9.59 23.71 2.05
CA GLU A 177 -8.58 22.66 2.14
C GLU A 177 -8.90 21.69 3.28
N LYS A 178 -8.82 20.38 3.00
CA LYS A 178 -9.05 19.33 4.01
C LYS A 178 -8.01 19.37 5.14
N PHE A 179 -6.80 19.84 4.83
CA PHE A 179 -5.70 20.02 5.78
C PHE A 179 -5.00 21.34 5.47
N PHE A 180 -5.00 22.26 6.43
CA PHE A 180 -4.39 23.58 6.27
C PHE A 180 -3.30 23.80 7.32
N ASP A 181 -2.04 23.65 6.92
CA ASP A 181 -0.88 23.92 7.76
C ASP A 181 -0.31 25.31 7.41
N ILE A 182 -0.51 26.29 8.29
CA ILE A 182 -0.12 27.69 8.07
C ILE A 182 1.38 27.82 7.82
N LYS A 183 2.22 27.16 8.63
CA LYS A 183 3.68 27.22 8.50
C LYS A 183 4.12 26.75 7.11
N ARG A 184 3.54 25.64 6.62
CA ARG A 184 3.81 25.12 5.28
C ARG A 184 3.34 26.11 4.20
N ARG A 185 2.17 26.73 4.37
CA ARG A 185 1.61 27.68 3.39
C ARG A 185 2.42 28.98 3.33
N VAL A 186 2.86 29.51 4.46
CA VAL A 186 3.76 30.69 4.54
C VAL A 186 5.08 30.40 3.82
N ASN A 187 5.71 29.25 4.09
CA ASN A 187 6.95 28.87 3.41
C ASN A 187 6.78 28.76 1.89
N THR A 188 5.68 28.15 1.45
CA THR A 188 5.37 28.02 0.02
C THR A 188 5.13 29.38 -0.63
N TRP A 189 4.43 30.28 0.07
CA TRP A 189 4.19 31.65 -0.39
C TRP A 189 5.49 32.41 -0.62
N MET A 190 6.40 32.38 0.37
CA MET A 190 7.70 33.04 0.26
C MET A 190 8.60 32.42 -0.82
N GLN A 191 8.55 31.09 -0.99
CA GLN A 191 9.26 30.43 -2.10
C GLN A 191 8.71 30.86 -3.47
N ASN A 192 7.39 30.98 -3.60
CA ASN A 192 6.75 31.45 -4.83
C ASN A 192 7.03 32.93 -5.09
N LYS A 193 7.10 33.77 -4.04
CA LYS A 193 7.60 35.15 -4.16
C LYS A 193 9.02 35.16 -4.71
N ASN A 194 9.93 34.36 -4.17
CA ASN A 194 11.31 34.34 -4.67
C ASN A 194 11.44 33.75 -6.08
N LYS A 195 10.53 32.85 -6.48
CA LYS A 195 10.55 32.16 -7.77
C LYS A 195 9.86 32.93 -8.90
N TYR A 196 8.78 33.66 -8.59
CA TYR A 196 7.95 34.37 -9.57
C TYR A 196 7.89 35.88 -9.33
N GLY A 197 8.25 36.33 -8.13
CA GLY A 197 8.44 37.74 -7.79
C GLY A 197 9.83 38.21 -8.20
N ASN A 198 10.02 38.35 -9.51
CA ASN A 198 10.45 39.58 -10.19
C ASN A 198 10.77 39.23 -11.65
N SER A 199 9.74 39.16 -12.49
CA SER A 199 9.89 39.26 -13.94
C SER A 199 8.56 39.69 -14.53
N LYS A 200 8.29 40.99 -14.53
CA LYS A 200 7.60 41.58 -15.67
C LYS A 200 8.55 41.52 -16.86
N ASN A 201 8.75 40.33 -17.43
CA ASN A 201 9.33 40.17 -18.75
C ASN A 201 8.35 39.32 -19.56
N THR A 202 7.41 40.02 -20.18
CA THR A 202 6.41 39.49 -21.09
C THR A 202 7.09 39.23 -22.42
N ASP A 203 7.76 38.09 -22.56
CA ASP A 203 8.10 37.59 -23.88
C ASP A 203 7.91 36.08 -23.92
N ALA A 204 6.66 35.67 -24.08
CA ALA A 204 6.23 34.28 -24.22
C ALA A 204 6.96 33.52 -25.35
N THR A 205 7.64 34.26 -26.24
CA THR A 205 8.36 33.77 -27.41
C THR A 205 9.86 33.60 -27.21
N ALA A 206 10.43 33.96 -26.05
CA ALA A 206 11.86 33.84 -25.79
C ALA A 206 12.35 32.37 -25.85
N THR A 207 11.60 31.46 -25.24
CA THR A 207 11.93 30.02 -25.24
C THR A 207 11.82 29.39 -26.63
N SER A 208 10.87 29.86 -27.44
CA SER A 208 10.65 29.40 -28.82
C SER A 208 11.76 29.87 -29.77
N ARG A 209 12.22 31.12 -29.62
CA ARG A 209 13.36 31.65 -30.39
C ARG A 209 14.65 30.87 -30.12
N LYS A 210 14.92 30.55 -28.85
CA LYS A 210 16.10 29.77 -28.47
C LYS A 210 16.10 28.38 -29.12
N ARG A 211 14.94 27.69 -29.14
CA ARG A 211 14.81 26.41 -29.84
C ARG A 211 15.06 26.51 -31.35
N MET A 212 14.60 27.58 -31.99
CA MET A 212 14.83 27.82 -33.43
C MET A 212 16.30 28.08 -33.74
N GLU A 213 17.01 28.84 -32.90
CA GLU A 213 18.46 29.06 -33.05
C GLU A 213 19.26 27.77 -32.85
N ASP A 214 18.92 26.97 -31.84
CA ASP A 214 19.61 25.70 -31.58
C ASP A 214 19.40 24.71 -32.72
N LEU A 215 18.19 24.66 -33.31
CA LEU A 215 17.90 23.89 -34.53
C LEU A 215 18.70 24.40 -35.74
N ALA A 216 18.78 25.72 -35.94
CA ALA A 216 19.53 26.31 -37.05
C ALA A 216 21.04 26.01 -36.96
N LYS A 217 21.60 25.93 -35.75
CA LYS A 217 23.00 25.52 -35.53
C LYS A 217 23.22 24.04 -35.81
N TRP A 218 22.26 23.18 -35.45
CA TRP A 218 22.35 21.74 -35.70
C TRP A 218 22.27 21.38 -37.20
N VAL A 219 21.45 22.09 -37.97
CA VAL A 219 21.30 21.86 -39.42
C VAL A 219 22.52 22.33 -40.23
N ASN A 220 23.30 23.28 -39.71
CA ASN A 220 24.47 23.83 -40.38
C ASN A 220 25.81 23.24 -39.88
N GLN A 221 25.77 22.06 -39.26
CA GLN A 221 26.95 21.33 -38.76
C GLN A 221 27.30 20.13 -39.64
#